data_AF-A0A916CLI6-F1
#
_entry.id   AF-A0A916CLI6-F1
#
_cell.length_a   1.000
_cell.length_b   1.000
_cell.length_c   1.000
_cell.angle_alpha   90.00
_cell.angle_beta   90.00
_cell.angle_gamma   90.00
#
_symmetry.space_group_name_H-M   'P 1'
#
loop_
_entity.id
_entity.type
_entity.pdbx_description
1 polymer ?
#
loop_
_entity_poly.entity_id
_entity_poly.type
_entity_poly.pdbx_seq_one_letter_code
_entity_poly.pdbx_strand_id
1 'polypeptide(L)'
;MTEEEIRMRLDELSEVMAARDVARIDYQTARNKLIPPEIQIALADMEAEFALRDAAIALNIEELEKEIKQVVLAHGASVKGAHVHAVWSKPWVNWDARGLDRYAAQHPDVLVFRSEGEPSVALRKI
;
A
#
# COMPACT_ATOMS: atom_id res chain seq x y z
N MET A 1 15.35 -15.59 23.74
CA MET A 1 14.18 -15.26 24.57
C MET A 1 13.26 -16.45 24.62
N THR A 2 12.68 -16.75 25.78
CA THR A 2 11.60 -17.74 25.88
C THR A 2 10.32 -17.21 25.24
N GLU A 3 9.35 -18.07 24.92
CA GLU A 3 8.05 -17.64 24.40
C GLU A 3 7.37 -16.63 25.33
N GLU A 4 7.50 -16.84 26.65
CA GLU A 4 6.97 -15.95 27.68
C GLU A 4 7.62 -14.57 27.63
N GLU A 5 8.94 -14.51 27.46
CA GLU A 5 9.64 -13.23 27.29
C GLU A 5 9.23 -12.53 25.99
N ILE A 6 9.01 -13.26 24.89
CA ILE A 6 8.53 -12.66 23.62
C ILE A 6 7.14 -12.05 23.82
N ARG A 7 6.23 -12.76 24.51
CA ARG A 7 4.89 -12.24 24.80
C ARG A 7 4.96 -10.96 25.64
N MET A 8 5.75 -10.97 26.71
CA MET A 8 5.97 -9.79 27.55
C MET A 8 6.51 -8.59 26.75
N ARG A 9 7.45 -8.81 25.82
CA ARG A 9 7.96 -7.73 24.95
C ARG A 9 6.93 -7.22 23.95
N LEU A 10 6.04 -8.08 23.45
CA LEU A 10 4.94 -7.65 22.59
C LEU A 10 3.91 -6.82 23.36
N ASP A 11 3.66 -7.17 24.62
CA ASP A 11 2.80 -6.39 25.51
C ASP A 11 3.43 -5.02 25.83
N GLU A 12 4.71 -4.98 26.20
CA GLU A 12 5.49 -3.73 26.36
C GLU A 12 5.43 -2.86 25.09
N LEU A 13 5.59 -3.47 23.92
CA LEU A 13 5.52 -2.76 22.64
C LEU A 13 4.12 -2.15 22.42
N SER A 14 3.06 -2.88 22.75
CA SER A 14 1.68 -2.41 22.64
C SER A 14 1.44 -1.18 23.52
N GLU A 15 1.93 -1.19 24.75
CA GLU A 15 1.84 -0.06 25.68
C GLU A 15 2.56 1.18 25.13
N VAL A 16 3.78 1.01 24.60
CA VAL A 16 4.55 2.12 23.99
C VAL A 16 3.85 2.66 22.74
N MET A 17 3.27 1.78 21.92
CA MET A 17 2.47 2.19 20.75
C MET A 17 1.24 3.00 21.17
N ALA A 18 0.54 2.59 22.23
CA ALA A 18 -0.61 3.33 22.77
C ALA A 18 -0.19 4.70 23.34
N ALA A 19 0.90 4.75 24.10
CA ALA A 19 1.43 6.02 24.63
C ALA A 19 1.81 7.00 23.50
N ARG A 20 2.40 6.51 22.42
CA ARG A 20 2.70 7.30 21.22
C ARG A 20 1.42 7.83 20.56
N ASP A 21 0.37 7.01 20.46
CA ASP A 21 -0.90 7.42 19.89
C ASP A 21 -1.57 8.52 20.72
N VAL A 22 -1.54 8.41 22.06
CA VAL A 22 -2.03 9.47 22.96
C VAL A 22 -1.24 10.77 22.77
N ALA A 23 0.10 10.71 22.77
CA ALA A 23 0.94 11.89 22.58
C ALA A 23 0.67 12.60 21.23
N ARG A 24 0.34 11.83 20.19
CA ARG A 24 -0.05 12.37 18.88
C ARG A 24 -1.41 13.08 18.93
N ILE A 25 -2.39 12.54 19.66
CA ILE A 25 -3.70 13.18 19.86
C ILE A 25 -3.55 14.47 20.67
N ASP A 26 -2.74 14.46 21.73
CA ASP A 26 -2.48 15.64 22.57
C ASP A 26 -1.81 16.76 21.77
N TYR A 27 -0.80 16.40 20.97
CA TYR A 27 -0.16 17.32 20.04
C TYR A 27 -1.17 17.95 19.08
N GLN A 28 -2.01 17.14 18.44
CA GLN A 28 -3.02 17.65 17.50
C GLN A 28 -4.03 18.57 18.20
N THR A 29 -4.43 18.22 19.43
CA THR A 29 -5.37 19.01 20.23
C THR A 29 -4.75 20.36 20.62
N ALA A 30 -3.51 20.37 21.08
CA ALA A 30 -2.77 21.59 21.40
C ALA A 30 -2.59 22.48 20.16
N ARG A 31 -2.24 21.88 19.02
CA ARG A 31 -2.14 22.57 17.74
C ARG A 31 -3.46 23.21 17.32
N ASN A 32 -4.57 22.47 17.41
CA ASN A 32 -5.89 22.98 17.03
C ASN A 32 -6.35 24.15 17.92
N LYS A 33 -5.98 24.16 19.20
CA LYS A 33 -6.24 25.30 20.10
C LYS A 33 -5.50 26.59 19.71
N LEU A 34 -4.34 26.47 19.05
CA LEU A 34 -3.56 27.63 18.58
C LEU A 34 -4.14 28.27 17.32
N ILE A 35 -5.01 27.58 16.59
CA ILE A 35 -5.62 28.07 15.36
C ILE A 35 -6.97 28.71 15.72
N PRO A 36 -7.13 30.04 15.56
CA PRO A 36 -8.40 30.72 15.79
C PRO A 36 -9.54 30.10 14.97
N PRO A 37 -10.78 30.06 15.48
CA PRO A 37 -11.92 29.49 14.76
C PRO A 37 -12.15 30.09 13.36
N GLU A 38 -11.91 31.40 13.21
CA GLU A 38 -12.02 32.10 11.92
C GLU A 38 -11.08 31.54 10.86
N ILE A 39 -9.85 31.18 11.26
CA ILE A 39 -8.86 30.59 10.35
C ILE A 39 -9.25 29.14 10.02
N GLN A 40 -9.85 28.40 10.95
CA GLN A 40 -10.34 27.04 10.68
C GLN A 40 -11.48 27.04 9.65
N ILE A 41 -12.39 27.99 9.74
CA ILE A 41 -13.49 28.16 8.78
C ILE A 41 -12.92 28.54 7.40
N ALA A 42 -12.03 29.53 7.34
CA ALA A 42 -11.40 29.93 6.08
C ALA A 42 -10.61 28.79 5.42
N LEU A 43 -9.94 27.94 6.21
CA LEU A 43 -9.27 26.74 5.72
C LEU A 43 -10.28 25.71 5.18
N ALA A 44 -11.37 25.45 5.89
CA ALA A 44 -12.39 24.50 5.44
C ALA A 44 -13.08 24.94 4.15
N ASP A 45 -13.38 26.23 4.01
CA ASP A 45 -13.97 26.81 2.79
C ASP A 45 -13.00 26.67 1.61
N MET A 46 -11.72 26.97 1.82
CA MET A 46 -10.68 26.79 0.82
C MET A 46 -10.56 25.31 0.42
N GLU A 47 -10.46 24.39 1.39
CA GLU A 47 -10.39 22.96 1.14
C GLU A 47 -11.58 22.47 0.31
N ALA A 48 -12.80 22.94 0.59
CA ALA A 48 -13.99 22.58 -0.18
C ALA A 48 -13.91 23.08 -1.64
N GLU A 49 -13.47 24.32 -1.87
CA GLU A 49 -13.30 24.88 -3.22
C GLU A 49 -12.28 24.09 -4.03
N PHE A 50 -11.12 23.80 -3.44
CA PHE A 50 -10.05 23.07 -4.13
C PHE A 50 -10.40 21.59 -4.30
N ALA A 51 -11.07 20.95 -3.34
CA ALA A 51 -11.54 19.57 -3.47
C ALA A 51 -12.48 19.40 -4.67
N LEU A 52 -13.35 20.38 -4.96
CA LEU A 52 -14.21 20.33 -6.14
C LEU A 52 -13.42 20.40 -7.45
N ARG A 53 -12.39 21.25 -7.51
CA ARG A 53 -11.49 21.36 -8.68
C ARG A 53 -10.68 20.07 -8.87
N ASP A 54 -10.12 19.56 -7.80
CA ASP A 54 -9.33 18.34 -7.80
C ASP A 54 -10.18 17.14 -8.21
N ALA A 55 -11.44 17.06 -7.75
CA ALA A 55 -12.36 15.99 -8.15
C ALA A 55 -12.60 16.00 -9.68
N ALA A 56 -12.83 17.17 -10.28
CA ALA A 56 -13.02 17.27 -11.72
C ALA A 56 -11.74 16.88 -12.51
N ILE A 57 -10.57 17.30 -12.03
CA ILE A 57 -9.28 16.94 -12.64
C ILE A 57 -9.02 15.43 -12.50
N ALA A 58 -9.27 14.86 -11.33
CA ALA A 58 -9.07 13.44 -11.05
C ALA A 58 -9.95 12.56 -11.94
N LEU A 59 -11.21 12.93 -12.17
CA LEU A 59 -12.10 12.24 -13.10
C LEU A 59 -11.53 12.23 -14.53
N ASN A 60 -11.09 13.39 -15.02
CA ASN A 60 -10.49 13.49 -16.36
C ASN A 60 -9.21 12.65 -16.47
N ILE A 61 -8.36 12.64 -15.43
CA ILE A 61 -7.16 11.81 -15.37
C ILE A 61 -7.54 10.33 -15.42
N GLU A 62 -8.51 9.90 -14.62
CA GLU A 62 -8.95 8.50 -14.55
C GLU A 62 -9.51 8.02 -15.90
N GLU A 63 -10.33 8.84 -16.56
CA GLU A 63 -10.88 8.52 -17.88
C GLU A 63 -9.77 8.37 -18.93
N LEU A 64 -8.85 9.35 -19.01
CA LEU A 64 -7.73 9.30 -19.94
C LEU A 64 -6.80 8.11 -19.65
N GLU A 65 -6.50 7.84 -18.39
CA GLU A 65 -5.68 6.68 -18.01
C GLU A 65 -6.35 5.37 -18.40
N LYS A 66 -7.66 5.25 -18.20
CA LYS A 66 -8.42 4.05 -18.55
C LYS A 66 -8.39 3.80 -20.05
N GLU A 67 -8.61 4.85 -20.85
CA GLU A 67 -8.51 4.78 -22.31
C GLU A 67 -7.10 4.37 -22.75
N ILE A 68 -6.07 5.08 -22.29
CA ILE A 68 -4.67 4.79 -22.63
C ILE A 68 -4.29 3.36 -22.24
N LYS A 69 -4.68 2.90 -21.04
CA LYS A 69 -4.42 1.51 -20.59
C LYS A 69 -5.08 0.50 -21.52
N GLN A 70 -6.33 0.71 -21.92
CA GLN A 70 -7.02 -0.20 -22.87
C GLN A 70 -6.31 -0.26 -24.23
N VAL A 71 -5.92 0.90 -24.76
CA VAL A 71 -5.21 1.00 -26.05
C VAL A 71 -3.82 0.34 -25.96
N VAL A 72 -3.06 0.59 -24.90
CA VAL A 72 -1.72 0.00 -24.69
C VAL A 72 -1.80 -1.51 -24.47
N LEU A 73 -2.83 -2.01 -23.78
CA LEU A 73 -3.09 -3.44 -23.65
C LEU A 73 -3.39 -4.09 -25.01
N ALA A 74 -4.20 -3.46 -25.86
CA ALA A 74 -4.48 -3.93 -27.21
C ALA A 74 -3.25 -3.83 -28.13
N HIS A 75 -2.39 -2.82 -27.92
CA HIS A 75 -1.14 -2.65 -28.65
C HIS A 75 -0.08 -3.70 -28.28
N GLY A 76 -0.04 -4.15 -27.02
CA GLY A 76 0.83 -5.23 -26.56
C GLY A 76 2.31 -4.84 -26.37
N ALA A 77 2.61 -3.54 -26.32
CA ALA A 77 3.97 -3.02 -26.14
C ALA A 77 3.95 -1.69 -25.37
N SER A 78 5.05 -1.38 -24.68
CA SER A 78 5.20 -0.12 -23.94
C SER A 78 5.31 1.09 -24.89
N VAL A 79 4.68 2.20 -24.53
CA VAL A 79 4.64 3.43 -25.34
C VAL A 79 5.09 4.64 -24.52
N LYS A 80 6.11 5.35 -25.02
CA LYS A 80 6.66 6.56 -24.38
C LYS A 80 6.04 7.82 -24.99
N GLY A 81 5.49 8.68 -24.14
CA GLY A 81 5.21 10.08 -24.46
C GLY A 81 6.35 11.00 -24.03
N ALA A 82 6.16 12.31 -24.20
CA ALA A 82 7.16 13.32 -23.83
C ALA A 82 7.41 13.39 -22.31
N HIS A 83 6.37 13.14 -21.51
CA HIS A 83 6.42 13.29 -20.04
C HIS A 83 5.93 12.05 -19.27
N VAL A 84 5.24 11.13 -19.94
CA VAL A 84 4.63 9.93 -19.33
C VAL A 84 4.96 8.71 -20.18
N HIS A 85 5.17 7.56 -19.53
CA HIS A 85 5.48 6.30 -20.19
C HIS A 85 4.49 5.22 -19.75
N ALA A 86 3.74 4.67 -20.70
CA ALA A 86 2.87 3.53 -20.47
C ALA A 86 3.71 2.25 -20.62
N VAL A 87 3.93 1.54 -19.51
CA VAL A 87 4.70 0.30 -19.50
C VAL A 87 3.75 -0.88 -19.63
N TRP A 88 3.88 -1.63 -20.72
CA TRP A 88 3.19 -2.89 -20.90
C TRP A 88 4.06 -4.03 -20.33
N SER A 89 3.49 -4.79 -19.41
CA SER A 89 4.11 -5.97 -18.84
C SER A 89 3.42 -7.22 -19.35
N LYS A 90 4.19 -8.25 -19.67
CA LYS A 90 3.63 -9.56 -20.02
C LYS A 90 2.82 -10.10 -18.83
N PRO A 91 1.73 -10.84 -19.09
CA PRO A 91 1.01 -11.55 -18.03
C PRO A 91 1.97 -12.40 -17.21
N TRP A 92 1.88 -12.32 -15.89
CA TRP A 92 2.71 -13.15 -15.05
C TRP A 92 2.16 -14.58 -15.03
N VAL A 93 3.04 -15.55 -15.29
CA VAL A 93 2.73 -16.97 -15.09
C VAL A 93 2.94 -17.28 -13.62
N ASN A 94 1.85 -17.40 -12.88
CA ASN A 94 1.88 -17.89 -11.52
C ASN A 94 1.74 -19.42 -11.53
N TRP A 95 2.57 -20.09 -10.74
CA TRP A 95 2.53 -21.55 -10.61
C TRP A 95 1.81 -21.93 -9.32
N ASP A 96 0.92 -22.93 -9.37
CA ASP A 96 0.32 -23.49 -8.17
C ASP A 96 1.36 -24.33 -7.42
N ALA A 97 1.91 -23.75 -6.35
CA ALA A 97 2.91 -24.41 -5.52
C ALA A 97 2.40 -25.76 -4.95
N ARG A 98 1.12 -25.87 -4.57
CA ARG A 98 0.57 -27.12 -4.03
C ARG A 98 0.46 -28.20 -5.10
N GLY A 99 0.05 -27.81 -6.30
CA GLY A 99 0.01 -28.69 -7.47
C GLY A 99 1.40 -29.19 -7.86
N LEU A 100 2.39 -28.28 -7.89
CA LEU A 100 3.79 -28.63 -8.17
C LEU A 100 4.40 -29.53 -7.09
N ASP A 101 4.10 -29.29 -5.81
CA ASP A 101 4.56 -30.14 -4.71
C ASP A 101 4.01 -31.58 -4.83
N ARG A 102 2.74 -31.72 -5.25
CA ARG A 102 2.15 -33.05 -5.53
C ARG A 102 2.80 -33.72 -6.73
N TYR A 103 3.10 -32.97 -7.79
CA TYR A 103 3.79 -33.48 -8.97
C TYR A 103 5.23 -33.92 -8.65
N ALA A 104 5.92 -33.17 -7.81
CA ALA A 104 7.27 -33.46 -7.36
C ALA A 104 7.37 -34.79 -6.59
N ALA A 105 6.27 -35.30 -6.02
CA ALA A 105 6.24 -36.62 -5.39
C ALA A 105 6.49 -37.78 -6.38
N GLN A 106 6.13 -37.60 -7.65
CA GLN A 106 6.37 -38.57 -8.73
C GLN A 106 7.56 -38.16 -9.61
N HIS A 107 7.96 -36.89 -9.57
CA HIS A 107 9.05 -36.30 -10.35
C HIS A 107 9.96 -35.42 -9.47
N PRO A 108 10.84 -36.03 -8.64
CA PRO A 108 11.68 -35.28 -7.68
C PRO A 108 12.70 -34.35 -8.33
N ASP A 109 13.00 -34.54 -9.62
CA ASP A 109 13.91 -33.72 -10.42
C ASP A 109 13.49 -32.24 -10.46
N VAL A 110 12.20 -31.93 -10.30
CA VAL A 110 11.69 -30.56 -10.26
C VAL A 110 12.14 -29.79 -9.02
N LEU A 111 12.46 -30.50 -7.91
CA LEU A 111 12.84 -29.86 -6.65
C LEU A 111 14.15 -29.07 -6.74
N VAL A 112 15.04 -29.35 -7.71
CA VAL A 112 16.29 -28.59 -7.90
C VAL A 112 16.05 -27.15 -8.32
N PHE A 113 14.85 -26.82 -8.81
CA PHE A 113 14.45 -25.48 -9.22
C PHE A 113 13.67 -24.73 -8.12
N ARG A 114 13.37 -25.37 -6.98
CA ARG A 114 12.68 -24.74 -5.86
C ARG A 114 13.65 -23.84 -5.11
N SER A 115 13.28 -22.57 -4.93
CA SER A 115 13.97 -21.63 -4.05
C SER A 115 13.04 -21.24 -2.90
N GLU A 116 13.51 -21.38 -1.67
CA GLU A 116 12.79 -20.93 -0.47
C GLU A 116 13.47 -19.67 0.08
N GLY A 117 12.67 -18.63 0.32
CA GLY A 117 13.13 -17.39 0.95
C GLY A 117 13.16 -17.49 2.47
N GLU A 118 13.82 -16.51 3.11
CA GLU A 118 13.86 -16.43 4.56
C GLU A 118 12.47 -16.11 5.15
N PRO A 119 12.09 -16.72 6.28
CA PRO A 119 10.84 -16.39 6.96
C PRO A 119 10.89 -14.94 7.47
N SER A 120 9.84 -14.17 7.19
CA SER A 120 9.68 -12.80 7.69
C SER A 120 8.54 -12.71 8.70
N VAL A 121 8.73 -11.95 9.78
CA VAL A 121 7.68 -11.65 10.76
C VAL A 121 7.20 -10.21 10.58
N ALA A 122 5.89 -10.02 10.48
CA ALA A 122 5.26 -8.70 10.50
C ALA A 122 4.49 -8.53 11.81
N LEU A 123 4.79 -7.47 12.56
CA LEU A 123 4.06 -7.11 13.78
C LEU A 123 2.81 -6.30 13.40
N ARG A 124 1.63 -6.74 13.84
CA ARG A 124 0.34 -6.08 13.59
C ARG A 124 -0.39 -5.88 14.91
N LYS A 125 -1.09 -4.74 15.05
CA LYS A 125 -2.02 -4.54 16.16
C LYS A 125 -3.21 -5.51 16.03
N ILE A 126 -3.67 -6.02 17.15
CA ILE A 126 -4.90 -6.83 17.29
C ILE A 126 -5.95 -5.98 17.99
#